data_AF-A0A1I4S9C2-F1
#
_entry.id   AF-A0A1I4S9C2-F1
#
_cell.length_a   1.000
_cell.length_b   1.000
_cell.length_c   1.000
_cell.angle_alpha   90.00
_cell.angle_beta   90.00
_cell.angle_gamma   90.00
#
_symmetry.space_group_name_H-M   'P 1'
#
loop_
_entity.id
_entity.type
_entity.pdbx_description
1 polymer ?
#
loop_
_entity_poly.entity_id
_entity_poly.type
_entity_poly.pdbx_seq_one_letter_code
_entity_poly.pdbx_strand_id
1 'polypeptide(L)'
;MPLVNKSKCVSCKKCVKKCPVDAIEMVKGKAVIEEDKCINCGKCIKICPVKAILKDREVVRFLISSNMNDVKDSLSDSKNKKAKKRVIRSRMRQLKREQQVLRGMMKELKRLKL
;
A
#
# COMPACT_ATOMS: atom_id res chain seq x y z
N MET A 1 -0.46 10.31 -0.04
CA MET A 1 0.77 10.32 -0.87
C MET A 1 0.75 9.16 -1.87
N PRO A 2 1.11 9.37 -3.14
CA PRO A 2 1.08 8.32 -4.16
C PRO A 2 2.06 7.18 -3.89
N LEU A 3 1.69 5.94 -4.21
CA LEU A 3 2.54 4.75 -4.09
C LEU A 3 2.91 4.19 -5.46
N VAL A 4 4.16 3.78 -5.66
CA VAL A 4 4.58 3.06 -6.88
C VAL A 4 4.41 1.56 -6.70
N ASN A 5 3.53 0.96 -7.51
CA ASN A 5 3.48 -0.48 -7.73
C ASN A 5 4.70 -0.92 -8.57
N LYS A 6 5.71 -1.48 -7.91
CA LYS A 6 6.96 -1.90 -8.53
C LYS A 6 6.78 -3.02 -9.57
N SER A 7 5.81 -3.91 -9.43
CA SER A 7 5.60 -4.98 -10.43
C SER A 7 5.06 -4.44 -11.76
N LYS A 8 4.26 -3.37 -11.72
CA LYS A 8 3.75 -2.69 -12.93
C LYS A 8 4.70 -1.65 -13.52
N CYS A 9 5.64 -1.12 -12.74
CA CYS A 9 6.54 -0.08 -13.23
C CYS A 9 7.49 -0.60 -14.32
N VAL A 10 7.44 0.02 -15.50
CA VAL A 10 8.26 -0.35 -16.69
C VAL A 10 9.42 0.61 -16.95
N SER A 11 9.84 1.39 -15.97
CA SER A 11 11.04 2.23 -16.06
C SER A 11 11.05 3.29 -17.17
N CYS A 12 9.88 3.69 -17.69
CA CYS A 12 9.78 4.65 -18.80
C CYS A 12 10.12 6.11 -18.42
N LYS A 13 10.38 6.40 -17.14
CA LYS A 13 10.79 7.72 -16.59
C LYS A 13 9.82 8.89 -16.84
N LYS A 14 8.62 8.68 -17.38
CA LYS A 14 7.62 9.75 -17.60
C LYS A 14 7.21 10.48 -16.32
N CYS A 15 7.09 9.75 -15.20
CA CYS A 15 6.77 10.33 -13.90
C CYS A 15 7.88 11.25 -13.38
N VAL A 16 9.15 10.83 -13.51
CA VAL A 16 10.33 11.62 -13.16
C VAL A 16 10.31 12.96 -13.91
N LYS A 17 10.22 12.91 -15.24
CA LYS A 17 10.20 14.10 -16.11
C LYS A 17 9.04 15.08 -15.87
N LYS A 18 7.98 14.67 -15.18
CA LYS A 18 6.78 15.50 -14.94
C LYS A 18 6.60 15.89 -13.49
N CYS A 19 7.48 15.44 -12.59
CA CYS A 19 7.45 15.88 -11.20
C CYS A 19 7.90 17.35 -11.16
N PRO A 20 7.09 18.29 -10.65
CA PRO A 20 7.46 19.71 -10.63
C PRO A 20 8.44 20.08 -9.51
N VAL A 21 8.74 19.13 -8.62
CA VAL A 21 9.57 19.31 -7.41
C VAL A 21 10.63 18.22 -7.30
N ASP A 22 10.90 17.52 -8.42
CA ASP A 22 11.93 16.48 -8.52
C ASP A 22 11.89 15.40 -7.41
N ALA A 23 10.71 15.15 -6.86
CA ALA A 23 10.49 14.16 -5.80
C ALA A 23 10.48 12.70 -6.27
N ILE A 24 10.93 12.39 -7.50
CA ILE A 24 10.86 11.04 -8.06
C ILE A 24 12.18 10.66 -8.72
N GLU A 25 12.77 9.58 -8.25
CA GLU A 25 14.00 9.01 -8.77
C GLU A 25 13.81 7.58 -9.28
N MET A 26 14.83 7.05 -9.97
CA MET A 26 14.86 5.67 -10.45
C MET A 26 15.87 4.86 -9.64
N VAL A 27 15.38 3.97 -8.79
CA VAL A 27 16.21 3.08 -7.95
C VAL A 27 16.02 1.64 -8.42
N LYS A 28 17.12 0.96 -8.76
CA LYS A 28 17.10 -0.44 -9.25
C LYS A 28 16.07 -0.68 -10.36
N GLY A 29 15.98 0.27 -11.30
CA GLY A 29 15.04 0.20 -12.41
C GLY A 29 13.57 0.33 -11.98
N LYS A 30 13.25 0.98 -10.86
CA LYS A 30 11.87 1.28 -10.47
C LYS A 30 11.77 2.72 -9.98
N ALA A 31 10.64 3.37 -10.25
CA ALA A 31 10.39 4.70 -9.72
C ALA A 31 10.23 4.62 -8.20
N VAL A 32 10.87 5.55 -7.47
CA VAL A 32 10.72 5.76 -6.04
C VAL A 32 10.34 7.23 -5.83
N ILE A 33 9.36 7.48 -4.96
CA ILE A 33 8.90 8.82 -4.63
C ILE A 33 9.49 9.17 -3.26
N GLU A 34 10.22 10.28 -3.18
CA GLU A 34 10.74 10.81 -1.93
C GLU A 34 9.61 11.51 -1.18
N GLU A 35 9.28 11.01 0.02
CA GLU A 35 8.11 11.47 0.77
C GLU A 35 8.22 12.94 1.17
N ASP A 36 9.39 13.36 1.65
CA ASP A 36 9.64 14.70 2.17
C ASP A 36 9.59 15.79 1.10
N LYS A 37 9.82 15.44 -0.18
CA LYS A 37 9.73 16.37 -1.31
C LYS A 37 8.37 16.37 -1.99
N CYS A 38 7.54 15.34 -1.78
CA CYS A 38 6.33 15.15 -2.55
C CYS A 38 5.20 16.09 -2.13
N ILE A 39 4.88 17.07 -2.97
CA ILE A 39 3.77 18.02 -2.74
C ILE A 39 2.37 17.46 -3.09
N ASN A 40 2.21 16.15 -3.28
CA ASN A 40 0.93 15.49 -3.60
C ASN A 40 0.18 16.03 -4.84
N CYS A 41 0.87 16.66 -5.81
CA CYS A 41 0.21 17.28 -6.99
C CYS A 41 -0.47 16.29 -7.97
N GLY A 42 -0.18 14.99 -7.87
CA GLY A 42 -0.82 13.94 -8.67
C GLY A 42 -0.46 13.87 -10.16
N LYS A 43 0.47 14.71 -10.66
CA LYS A 43 0.92 14.66 -12.07
C LYS A 43 1.50 13.30 -12.46
N CYS A 44 2.29 12.69 -11.57
CA CYS A 44 2.91 11.39 -11.78
C CYS A 44 1.88 10.26 -12.00
N ILE A 45 0.74 10.31 -11.28
CA ILE A 45 -0.37 9.37 -11.44
C ILE A 45 -0.98 9.50 -12.83
N LYS A 46 -1.29 10.74 -13.26
CA LYS A 46 -1.93 11.00 -14.56
C LYS A 46 -1.07 10.59 -15.74
N ILE A 47 0.25 10.80 -15.68
CA ILE A 47 1.16 10.54 -16.80
C ILE A 47 1.62 9.09 -16.91
N CYS A 48 1.42 8.26 -15.87
CA CYS A 48 1.94 6.90 -15.87
C CYS A 48 1.15 6.01 -16.86
N PRO A 49 1.76 5.59 -17.99
CA PRO A 49 1.03 4.90 -19.06
C PRO A 49 0.55 3.51 -18.63
N VAL A 50 1.24 2.89 -17.69
CA VAL A 50 0.96 1.55 -17.16
C VAL A 50 0.20 1.58 -15.83
N LYS A 51 -0.26 2.77 -15.40
CA LYS A 51 -0.99 2.98 -14.13
C LYS A 51 -0.28 2.32 -12.92
N ALA A 52 1.05 2.44 -12.89
CA ALA A 52 1.88 1.90 -11.82
C ALA A 52 1.92 2.81 -10.58
N ILE A 53 1.42 4.05 -10.65
CA ILE A 53 1.41 4.98 -9.52
C ILE A 53 -0.03 5.12 -9.04
N LEU A 54 -0.28 4.75 -7.78
CA LEU A 54 -1.60 4.62 -7.18
C LEU A 54 -1.94 5.85 -6.32
N LYS A 55 -3.20 6.27 -6.32
CA LYS A 55 -3.74 7.26 -5.38
C LYS A 55 -4.03 6.63 -4.02
N ASP A 56 -4.11 7.43 -2.97
CA ASP A 56 -4.32 6.98 -1.58
C ASP A 56 -5.46 5.95 -1.43
N ARG A 57 -6.63 6.18 -2.05
CA ARG A 57 -7.74 5.21 -2.01
C ARG A 57 -7.43 3.88 -2.70
N GLU A 58 -6.66 3.92 -3.79
CA GLU A 58 -6.26 2.73 -4.55
C GLU A 58 -5.16 1.94 -3.80
N VAL A 59 -4.29 2.64 -3.08
CA VAL A 59 -3.27 2.03 -2.21
C VAL A 59 -3.91 1.14 -1.17
N VAL A 60 -4.94 1.64 -0.46
CA VAL A 60 -5.64 0.85 0.56
C VAL A 60 -6.19 -0.46 -0.04
N ARG A 61 -6.86 -0.39 -1.20
CA ARG A 61 -7.40 -1.58 -1.87
C ARG A 61 -6.32 -2.56 -2.28
N PHE A 62 -5.20 -2.05 -2.79
CA PHE A 62 -4.05 -2.85 -3.19
C PHE A 62 -3.41 -3.57 -2.00
N LEU A 63 -3.20 -2.88 -0.88
CA LEU A 63 -2.62 -3.44 0.33
C LEU A 63 -3.54 -4.48 0.98
N ILE A 64 -4.86 -4.23 1.05
CA ILE A 64 -5.82 -5.23 1.53
C ILE A 64 -5.73 -6.50 0.68
N SER A 65 -5.71 -6.35 -0.65
CA SER A 65 -5.64 -7.49 -1.55
C SER A 65 -4.34 -8.26 -1.39
N SER A 66 -3.21 -7.56 -1.22
CA SER A 66 -1.88 -8.16 -1.02
C SER A 66 -1.80 -8.90 0.32
N ASN A 67 -2.24 -8.27 1.42
CA ASN A 67 -2.23 -8.87 2.76
C ASN A 67 -3.18 -10.07 2.89
N MET A 68 -4.15 -10.18 1.98
CA MET A 68 -5.06 -11.33 1.92
C MET A 68 -4.45 -12.54 1.19
N ASN A 69 -3.32 -12.40 0.49
CA ASN A 69 -2.68 -13.51 -0.22
C ASN A 69 -2.27 -14.63 0.74
N ASP A 70 -1.55 -14.31 1.83
CA ASP A 70 -1.14 -15.30 2.84
C ASP A 70 -2.34 -16.09 3.43
N VAL A 71 -3.47 -15.39 3.61
CA VAL A 71 -4.70 -16.01 4.10
C VAL A 71 -5.30 -16.93 3.06
N LYS A 72 -5.29 -16.53 1.78
CA LYS A 72 -5.76 -17.36 0.67
C LYS A 72 -4.90 -18.61 0.51
N ASP A 73 -3.59 -18.48 0.64
CA ASP A 73 -2.65 -19.61 0.56
C ASP A 73 -2.88 -20.58 1.73
N SER A 74 -3.01 -20.07 2.95
CA SER A 74 -3.38 -20.88 4.13
C SER A 74 -4.75 -21.57 4.00
N LEU A 75 -5.65 -20.98 3.20
CA LEU A 75 -6.98 -21.53 2.92
C LEU A 75 -6.96 -22.58 1.80
N SER A 76 -6.04 -22.48 0.83
CA SER A 76 -5.84 -23.54 -0.18
C SER A 76 -5.26 -24.80 0.45
N ASP A 77 -4.36 -24.66 1.43
CA ASP A 77 -3.70 -25.80 2.09
C ASP A 77 -4.59 -26.54 3.10
N SER A 78 -5.70 -25.91 3.50
CA SER A 78 -6.60 -26.43 4.52
C SER A 78 -7.53 -27.53 3.98
N LYS A 79 -7.37 -28.75 4.52
CA LYS A 79 -8.06 -29.99 4.10
C LYS A 79 -9.60 -29.97 4.17
N ASN A 80 -10.23 -29.13 5.02
CA ASN A 80 -11.69 -29.13 5.19
C ASN A 80 -12.27 -27.77 5.64
N LYS A 81 -13.60 -27.64 5.58
CA LYS A 81 -14.34 -26.41 5.93
C LYS A 81 -14.14 -25.98 7.39
N LYS A 82 -13.95 -26.92 8.33
CA LYS A 82 -13.70 -26.63 9.76
C LYS A 82 -12.32 -26.01 9.96
N ALA A 83 -11.30 -26.53 9.27
CA ALA A 83 -9.95 -25.98 9.26
C ALA A 83 -9.92 -24.57 8.64
N LYS A 84 -10.57 -24.37 7.48
CA LYS A 84 -10.70 -23.05 6.84
C LYS A 84 -11.34 -22.01 7.76
N LYS A 85 -12.44 -22.36 8.44
CA LYS A 85 -13.07 -21.51 9.47
C LYS A 85 -12.15 -21.19 10.65
N ARG A 86 -11.22 -22.08 11.00
CA ARG A 86 -10.24 -21.83 12.07
C ARG A 86 -9.19 -20.81 11.64
N VAL A 87 -8.65 -20.94 10.41
CA VAL A 87 -7.70 -19.99 9.81
C VAL A 87 -8.29 -18.58 9.81
N ILE A 88 -9.50 -18.40 9.25
CA ILE A 88 -10.16 -17.10 9.18
C ILE A 88 -10.40 -16.51 10.58
N ARG A 89 -10.93 -17.31 11.52
CA ARG A 89 -11.17 -16.84 12.88
C ARG A 89 -9.89 -16.42 13.60
N SER A 90 -8.81 -17.17 13.42
CA SER A 90 -7.50 -16.83 13.98
C SER A 90 -7.00 -15.48 13.46
N ARG A 91 -6.99 -15.32 12.12
CA ARG A 91 -6.56 -14.08 11.48
C ARG A 91 -7.44 -12.88 11.86
N MET A 92 -8.76 -13.08 11.91
CA MET A 92 -9.69 -12.03 12.34
C MET A 92 -9.44 -11.58 13.79
N ARG A 93 -9.10 -12.50 14.70
CA ARG A 93 -8.74 -12.14 16.08
C ARG A 93 -7.45 -11.32 16.12
N GLN A 94 -6.44 -11.72 15.36
CA GLN A 94 -5.17 -10.98 15.25
C GLN A 94 -5.41 -9.55 14.72
N LEU A 95 -6.08 -9.41 13.57
CA LEU A 95 -6.36 -8.12 12.95
C LEU A 95 -7.18 -7.20 13.87
N LYS A 96 -8.12 -7.73 14.65
CA LYS A 96 -8.87 -6.94 15.64
C LYS A 96 -7.97 -6.34 16.73
N ARG A 97 -6.97 -7.10 17.21
CA ARG A 97 -6.00 -6.62 18.20
C ARG A 97 -5.11 -5.52 17.60
N GLU A 98 -4.57 -5.75 16.41
CA GLU A 98 -3.76 -4.75 15.69
C GLU A 98 -4.56 -3.46 15.44
N GLN A 99 -5.83 -3.59 15.00
CA GLN A 99 -6.71 -2.45 14.80
C GLN A 99 -7.01 -1.68 16.10
N GLN A 100 -7.07 -2.36 17.24
CA GLN A 100 -7.25 -1.72 18.54
C GLN A 100 -6.01 -0.91 18.93
N VAL A 101 -4.81 -1.47 18.75
CA VAL A 101 -3.53 -0.77 18.98
C VAL A 101 -3.44 0.48 18.11
N LEU A 102 -3.67 0.35 16.79
CA LEU A 102 -3.63 1.48 15.86
C LEU A 102 -4.64 2.57 16.22
N ARG A 103 -5.86 2.18 16.60
CA ARG A 103 -6.88 3.13 17.07
C ARG A 103 -6.47 3.85 18.34
N GLY A 104 -5.81 3.16 19.28
CA GLY A 104 -5.24 3.76 20.49
C GLY A 104 -4.14 4.77 20.15
N MET A 105 -3.15 4.36 19.35
CA MET A 105 -2.05 5.23 18.92
C MET A 105 -2.56 6.50 18.22
N MET A 106 -3.52 6.37 17.30
CA MET A 106 -4.12 7.53 16.63
C MET A 106 -4.84 8.48 17.59
N LYS A 107 -5.38 7.99 18.71
CA LYS A 107 -5.97 8.86 19.74
C LYS A 107 -4.90 9.63 20.50
N GLU A 108 -3.78 8.98 20.84
CA GLU A 108 -2.66 9.65 21.52
C GLU A 108 -2.01 10.71 20.62
N LEU A 109 -1.75 10.39 19.34
CA LEU A 109 -1.18 11.35 18.40
C LEU A 109 -2.05 12.61 18.25
N LYS A 110 -3.38 12.46 18.26
CA LYS A 110 -4.31 13.60 18.21
C LYS A 110 -4.24 14.52 19.45
N ARG A 111 -3.73 14.03 20.58
CA ARG A 111 -3.60 14.83 21.80
C ARG A 111 -2.34 15.69 21.80
N LEU A 112 -1.36 15.40 20.95
CA LEU A 112 -0.06 16.08 20.95
C LEU A 112 -0.12 17.57 20.56
N LYS A 113 -1.24 18.07 20.00
CA LYS A 113 -1.47 19.51 19.68
C LYS A 113 -0.24 20.23 19.09
N LEU A 114 0.46 19.57 18.18
CA LEU A 114 1.52 20.19 17.36
C LEU A 114 0.89 20.98 16.21
#